data_AF-A0A1F2F1H1-F1
#
_entry.id   AF-A0A1F2F1H1-F1
#
_cell.length_a   1.000
_cell.length_b   1.000
_cell.length_c   1.000
_cell.angle_alpha   90.00
_cell.angle_beta   90.00
_cell.angle_gamma   90.00
#
_symmetry.space_group_name_H-M   'P 1'
#
loop_
_entity.id
_entity.type
_entity.pdbx_description
1 polymer ?
#
loop_
_entity_poly.entity_id
_entity_poly.type
_entity_poly.pdbx_seq_one_letter_code
_entity_poly.pdbx_strand_id
1 'polypeptide(L)'
;MTILLVAAGAALGGMTRFWFGAVSSRVACSALPGTYFANVVACGIAGLAWSTWDGGGFGWAVLGAGYAGALSTWSTLAREIGELYRTRSWWTVGYPVLTVVTGAAAASLFLS
;
A
#
# COMPACT_ATOMS: atom_id res chain seq x y z
N MET A 1 20.62 13.83 -4.51
CA MET A 1 20.78 12.38 -4.29
C MET A 1 19.51 11.73 -3.75
N THR A 2 18.86 12.29 -2.73
CA THR A 2 17.61 11.78 -2.14
C THR A 2 16.47 11.56 -3.14
N ILE A 3 16.29 12.46 -4.13
CA ILE A 3 15.26 12.31 -5.17
C ILE A 3 15.48 11.04 -6.00
N LEU A 4 16.72 10.68 -6.33
CA LEU A 4 17.03 9.47 -7.10
C LEU A 4 16.71 8.20 -6.29
N LEU A 5 16.95 8.24 -4.98
CA LEU A 5 16.61 7.15 -4.07
C LEU A 5 15.10 6.98 -3.94
N VAL A 6 14.35 8.08 -3.79
CA VAL A 6 12.87 8.07 -3.80
C VAL A 6 12.36 7.52 -5.13
N ALA A 7 12.92 7.98 -6.26
CA ALA A 7 12.51 7.52 -7.59
C ALA A 7 12.79 6.02 -7.81
N ALA A 8 13.95 5.52 -7.36
CA ALA A 8 14.30 4.11 -7.44
C ALA A 8 13.36 3.25 -6.59
N GLY A 9 13.11 3.66 -5.34
CA GLY A 9 12.13 3.01 -4.47
C GLY A 9 10.73 3.02 -5.09
N ALA A 10 10.30 4.18 -5.59
CA ALA A 10 8.99 4.36 -6.19
C ALA A 10 8.78 3.52 -7.45
N ALA A 11 9.80 3.37 -8.29
CA ALA A 11 9.75 2.50 -9.47
C ALA A 11 9.48 1.04 -9.05
N LEU A 12 10.23 0.53 -8.07
CA LEU A 12 10.05 -0.83 -7.54
C LEU A 12 8.71 -1.01 -6.82
N GLY A 13 8.27 0.00 -6.06
CA GLY A 13 6.97 -0.01 -5.37
C GLY A 13 5.81 -0.05 -6.35
N GLY A 14 5.88 0.76 -7.42
CA GLY A 14 4.89 0.77 -8.51
C GLY A 14 4.85 -0.57 -9.26
N MET A 15 6.00 -1.17 -9.56
CA MET A 15 6.08 -2.51 -10.17
C MET A 15 5.46 -3.59 -9.27
N THR A 16 5.73 -3.52 -7.96
CA THR A 16 5.16 -4.48 -7.00
C THR A 16 3.64 -4.32 -6.90
N ARG A 17 3.14 -3.08 -6.84
CA ARG A 17 1.70 -2.80 -6.86
C ARG A 17 1.03 -3.35 -8.12
N PHE A 18 1.65 -3.16 -9.28
CA PHE A 18 1.17 -3.73 -10.54
C PHE A 18 1.10 -5.26 -10.46
N TRP A 19 2.15 -5.91 -9.94
CA TRP A 19 2.16 -7.36 -9.74
C TRP A 19 1.06 -7.85 -8.80
N PHE A 20 0.81 -7.17 -7.67
CA PHE A 20 -0.29 -7.51 -6.76
C PHE A 20 -1.65 -7.41 -7.46
N GLY A 21 -1.87 -6.33 -8.22
CA GLY A 21 -3.09 -6.19 -9.03
C GLY A 21 -3.24 -7.30 -10.07
N ALA A 22 -2.17 -7.64 -10.78
CA ALA A 22 -2.16 -8.69 -11.80
C ALA A 22 -2.42 -10.08 -11.23
N VAL A 23 -1.77 -10.44 -10.11
CA VAL A 23 -1.97 -11.72 -9.43
C VAL A 23 -3.39 -11.80 -8.85
N SER A 24 -3.85 -10.75 -8.19
CA SER A 24 -5.21 -10.69 -7.64
C SER A 24 -6.28 -10.89 -8.72
N SER A 25 -6.09 -10.23 -9.88
CA SER A 25 -7.02 -10.36 -11.00
C SER A 25 -7.07 -11.80 -11.54
N ARG A 26 -5.96 -12.53 -11.49
CA ARG A 26 -5.89 -13.94 -11.94
C ARG A 26 -6.46 -14.93 -10.92
N VAL A 27 -6.18 -14.73 -9.63
CA VAL A 27 -6.51 -15.70 -8.57
C VAL A 27 -7.90 -15.48 -7.99
N ALA A 28 -8.27 -14.22 -7.75
CA ALA A 28 -9.52 -13.86 -7.08
C ALA A 28 -10.58 -13.29 -8.04
N CYS A 29 -10.28 -13.24 -9.35
CA CYS A 29 -11.13 -12.60 -10.37
C CYS A 29 -11.57 -11.17 -9.98
N SER A 30 -10.73 -10.47 -9.19
CA SER A 30 -11.04 -9.16 -8.62
C SER A 30 -9.75 -8.37 -8.37
N ALA A 31 -9.81 -7.06 -8.53
CA ALA A 31 -8.70 -6.15 -8.22
C ALA A 31 -8.61 -5.81 -6.72
N LEU A 32 -9.71 -5.96 -5.96
CA LEU A 32 -9.81 -5.53 -4.55
C LEU A 32 -8.73 -6.15 -3.65
N PRO A 33 -8.47 -7.48 -3.68
CA PRO A 33 -7.42 -8.05 -2.85
C PRO A 33 -6.03 -7.49 -3.17
N GLY A 34 -5.73 -7.22 -4.45
CA GLY A 34 -4.46 -6.65 -4.87
C GLY A 34 -4.21 -5.27 -4.29
N THR A 35 -5.20 -4.37 -4.36
CA THR A 35 -5.13 -3.03 -3.75
C THR A 35 -5.06 -3.10 -2.24
N TYR A 36 -5.80 -4.01 -1.60
CA TYR A 36 -5.71 -4.28 -0.17
C TYR A 36 -4.29 -4.69 0.25
N PHE A 37 -3.73 -5.74 -0.36
CA PHE A 37 -2.40 -6.24 -0.03
C PHE A 37 -1.32 -5.17 -0.28
N ALA A 38 -1.44 -4.40 -1.35
CA ALA A 38 -0.52 -3.30 -1.65
C ALA A 38 -0.48 -2.29 -0.50
N ASN A 39 -1.64 -1.81 -0.03
CA ASN A 39 -1.69 -0.85 1.07
C ASN A 39 -1.20 -1.45 2.40
N VAL A 40 -1.59 -2.67 2.75
CA VAL A 40 -1.17 -3.31 4.02
C VAL A 40 0.34 -3.55 4.07
N VAL A 41 0.91 -4.10 2.99
CA VAL A 41 2.36 -4.34 2.89
C VAL A 41 3.11 -3.00 2.90
N ALA A 42 2.60 -1.98 2.20
CA ALA A 42 3.19 -0.65 2.25
C ALA A 42 3.22 -0.07 3.67
N CYS A 43 2.13 -0.19 4.44
CA CYS A 43 2.09 0.25 5.83
C CYS A 43 3.12 -0.47 6.71
N GLY A 44 3.26 -1.80 6.58
CA GLY A 44 4.29 -2.56 7.31
C GLY A 44 5.71 -2.10 6.95
N ILE A 45 6.01 -1.91 5.66
CA ILE A 45 7.32 -1.44 5.19
C ILE A 45 7.58 -0.01 5.67
N ALA A 46 6.57 0.87 5.65
CA ALA A 46 6.70 2.23 6.17
C ALA A 46 6.98 2.22 7.68
N GLY A 47 6.29 1.37 8.46
CA GLY A 47 6.55 1.19 9.89
C GLY A 47 7.97 0.72 10.17
N LEU A 48 8.44 -0.31 9.45
CA LEU A 48 9.82 -0.80 9.55
C LEU A 48 10.86 0.26 9.16
N ALA A 49 10.60 0.99 8.06
CA ALA A 49 11.50 2.04 7.61
C ALA A 49 11.55 3.20 8.60
N TRP A 50 10.41 3.55 9.19
CA TRP A 50 10.35 4.57 10.22
C TRP A 50 11.13 4.14 11.47
N SER A 51 10.92 2.92 11.98
CA SER A 51 11.61 2.48 13.21
C SER A 51 13.12 2.29 13.03
N THR A 52 13.57 1.94 11.82
CA THR A 52 15.00 1.73 11.55
C THR A 52 15.76 3.05 11.34
N TRP A 53 15.11 4.06 10.75
CA TRP A 53 15.79 5.31 10.35
C TRP A 53 15.16 6.58 10.92
N ASP A 54 14.24 6.46 11.87
CA ASP A 54 13.53 7.56 12.54
C ASP A 54 12.91 8.57 11.55
N GLY A 55 12.31 8.04 10.47
CA GLY A 55 11.72 8.87 9.41
C GLY A 55 12.73 9.67 8.57
N GLY A 56 14.03 9.39 8.69
CA GLY A 56 15.12 10.13 8.06
C GLY A 56 16.11 9.27 7.26
N GLY A 57 17.14 9.90 6.71
CA GLY A 57 18.22 9.22 6.01
C GLY A 57 17.85 8.55 4.67
N PHE A 58 18.82 7.84 4.10
CA PHE A 58 18.68 7.21 2.79
C PHE A 58 17.73 6.00 2.78
N GLY A 59 17.65 5.27 3.91
CA GLY A 59 16.73 4.15 4.05
C GLY A 59 15.26 4.58 4.00
N TRP A 60 14.89 5.65 4.72
CA TRP A 60 13.54 6.23 4.63
C TRP A 60 13.23 6.74 3.22
N ALA A 61 14.19 7.40 2.56
CA ALA A 61 13.99 7.91 1.21
C ALA A 61 13.66 6.80 0.20
N VAL A 62 14.40 5.68 0.22
CA VAL A 62 14.13 4.53 -0.67
C VAL A 62 12.87 3.79 -0.25
N LEU A 63 12.78 3.35 1.02
CA LEU A 63 11.76 2.38 1.43
C LEU A 63 10.46 3.02 1.90
N GLY A 64 10.53 4.06 2.72
CA GLY A 64 9.34 4.75 3.24
C GLY A 64 8.71 5.65 2.17
N ALA A 65 9.41 6.72 1.81
CA ALA A 65 8.90 7.71 0.87
C ALA A 65 8.78 7.17 -0.57
N GLY A 66 9.77 6.39 -1.04
CA GLY A 66 9.78 5.81 -2.37
C GLY A 66 8.89 4.58 -2.50
N TYR A 67 9.36 3.44 -1.99
CA TYR A 67 8.75 2.13 -2.21
C TYR A 67 7.35 2.02 -1.60
N ALA A 68 7.22 2.21 -0.29
CA ALA A 68 5.93 2.14 0.39
C ALA A 68 4.96 3.22 -0.12
N GLY A 69 5.47 4.43 -0.38
CA GLY A 69 4.71 5.51 -1.01
C GLY A 69 4.07 5.10 -2.34
N ALA A 70 4.84 4.52 -3.27
CA ALA A 70 4.35 4.11 -4.58
C ALA A 70 3.58 2.77 -4.60
N LEU A 71 3.87 1.90 -3.62
CA LEU A 71 3.15 0.65 -3.40
C LEU A 71 1.76 0.90 -2.82
N SER A 72 1.59 1.86 -1.92
CA SER A 72 0.28 2.27 -1.41
C SER A 72 -0.51 3.04 -2.48
N THR A 73 -1.85 3.04 -2.39
CA THR A 73 -2.67 3.84 -3.29
C THR A 73 -4.03 4.19 -2.68
N TRP A 74 -4.27 5.49 -2.52
CA TRP A 74 -5.58 6.00 -2.12
C TRP A 74 -6.52 6.19 -3.31
N SER A 75 -6.00 6.63 -4.46
CA SER A 75 -6.80 6.89 -5.66
C SER A 75 -7.47 5.62 -6.20
N THR A 76 -6.75 4.49 -6.19
CA THR A 76 -7.31 3.19 -6.62
C THR A 76 -8.34 2.69 -5.62
N LEU A 77 -8.03 2.76 -4.33
CA LEU A 77 -8.95 2.38 -3.26
C LEU A 77 -10.26 3.17 -3.33
N ALA A 78 -10.19 4.50 -3.49
CA ALA A 78 -11.36 5.36 -3.62
C ALA A 78 -12.22 5.02 -4.85
N ARG A 79 -11.58 4.73 -6.00
CA ARG A 79 -12.29 4.28 -7.21
C ARG A 79 -13.05 2.98 -6.95
N GLU A 80 -12.40 2.00 -6.33
CA GLU A 80 -12.99 0.69 -6.00
C GLU A 80 -14.16 0.82 -5.01
N ILE A 81 -14.04 1.67 -3.98
CA ILE A 81 -15.15 1.98 -3.06
C ILE A 81 -16.33 2.59 -3.83
N GLY A 82 -16.05 3.50 -4.77
CA GLY A 82 -17.08 4.10 -5.64
C GLY A 82 -17.81 3.06 -6.51
N GLU A 83 -17.09 2.06 -7.02
CA GLU A 83 -17.66 0.95 -7.79
C GLU A 83 -18.52 0.03 -6.91
N LEU A 84 -18.05 -0.29 -5.70
CA LEU A 84 -18.82 -1.04 -4.70
C LEU A 84 -20.10 -0.30 -4.29
N TYR A 85 -20.00 1.02 -4.11
CA TYR A 85 -21.15 1.86 -3.77
C TYR A 85 -22.21 1.84 -4.88
N ARG A 86 -21.78 1.98 -6.15
CA ARG A 86 -22.69 1.91 -7.31
C ARG A 86 -23.37 0.55 -7.44
N THR A 87 -22.70 -0.52 -7.07
CA THR A 87 -23.26 -1.89 -7.09
C THR A 87 -24.04 -2.25 -5.83
N ARG A 88 -24.22 -1.31 -4.88
CA ARG A 88 -24.88 -1.50 -3.58
C ARG A 88 -24.32 -2.69 -2.79
N SER A 89 -23.02 -2.94 -2.94
CA SER A 89 -22.34 -3.98 -2.21
C SER A 89 -22.10 -3.55 -0.77
N TRP A 90 -22.37 -4.44 0.20
CA TRP A 90 -22.06 -4.18 1.61
C TRP A 90 -20.55 -4.00 1.86
N TRP A 91 -19.71 -4.50 0.94
CA TRP A 91 -18.27 -4.30 0.96
C TRP A 91 -17.83 -2.85 0.82
N THR A 92 -18.70 -1.92 0.40
CA THR A 92 -18.39 -0.47 0.34
C THR A 92 -17.85 0.06 1.66
N VAL A 93 -18.32 -0.47 2.80
CA VAL A 93 -17.85 -0.07 4.13
C VAL A 93 -16.80 -1.04 4.66
N GLY A 94 -17.03 -2.35 4.51
CA GLY A 94 -16.13 -3.37 5.07
C GLY A 94 -14.72 -3.32 4.46
N TYR A 95 -14.61 -3.11 3.15
CA TYR A 95 -13.34 -3.09 2.43
C TYR A 95 -12.39 -1.96 2.86
N PRO A 96 -12.80 -0.67 2.90
CA PRO A 96 -11.91 0.40 3.38
C PRO A 96 -11.56 0.23 4.86
N VAL A 97 -12.54 -0.15 5.71
CA VAL A 97 -12.28 -0.37 7.14
C VAL A 97 -11.24 -1.46 7.33
N LEU A 98 -11.40 -2.59 6.64
CA LEU A 98 -10.44 -3.69 6.69
C LEU A 98 -9.06 -3.23 6.25
N THR A 99 -8.95 -2.49 5.14
CA THR A 99 -7.68 -1.99 4.61
C THR A 99 -6.97 -1.05 5.59
N VAL A 100 -7.70 -0.12 6.21
CA VAL A 100 -7.13 0.84 7.17
C VAL A 100 -6.71 0.14 8.46
N VAL A 101 -7.58 -0.72 9.02
CA VAL A 101 -7.31 -1.41 10.29
C VAL A 101 -6.13 -2.36 10.16
N THR A 102 -6.07 -3.17 9.09
CA THR A 102 -4.96 -4.11 8.92
C THR A 102 -3.68 -3.41 8.50
N GLY A 103 -3.76 -2.31 7.74
CA GLY A 103 -2.61 -1.46 7.46
C GLY A 103 -2.02 -0.83 8.72
N ALA A 104 -2.87 -0.26 9.59
CA ALA A 104 -2.43 0.29 10.88
C ALA A 104 -1.83 -0.80 11.79
N ALA A 105 -2.46 -1.98 11.85
CA ALA A 105 -1.92 -3.11 12.59
C ALA A 105 -0.54 -3.53 12.05
N ALA A 106 -0.39 -3.64 10.73
CA ALA A 106 0.89 -4.00 10.10
C ALA A 106 2.00 -3.00 10.40
N ALA A 107 1.71 -1.69 10.37
CA ALA A 107 2.68 -0.66 10.75
C ALA A 107 3.06 -0.77 12.24
N SER A 108 2.08 -1.00 13.12
CA SER A 108 2.29 -1.06 14.57
C SER A 108 3.21 -2.19 15.03
N LEU A 109 3.34 -3.28 14.24
CA LEU A 109 4.28 -4.38 14.52
C LEU A 109 5.75 -3.94 14.57
N PHE A 110 6.08 -2.79 13.98
CA PHE A 110 7.44 -2.28 13.88
C PHE A 110 7.69 -1.00 14.68
N LEU A 111 6.64 -0.34 15.16
CA LEU A 111 6.72 0.97 15.84
C LEU A 111 6.75 0.85 17.38
N SER A 112 6.97 -0.36 17.91
CA SER A 112 7.02 -0.68 19.34
C SER A 112 8.36 -0.36 19.98
#